data_AF-A0A364VD06-F1
#
_entry.id   AF-A0A364VD06-F1
#
_cell.length_a   1.000
_cell.length_b   1.000
_cell.length_c   1.000
_cell.angle_alpha   90.00
_cell.angle_beta   90.00
_cell.angle_gamma   90.00
#
_symmetry.space_group_name_H-M   'P 1'
#
loop_
_entity.id
_entity.type
_entity.pdbx_description
1 polymer ?
#
loop_
_entity_poly.entity_id
_entity_poly.type
_entity_poly.pdbx_seq_one_letter_code
_entity_poly.pdbx_strand_id
1 'polypeptide(L)'
;DQRSEDPGSNAGTRSSCIGAGRGATAGALKGGFGQASAVFPEGTALAGHVVAAAVVTNPQGSVFDPTTGLPWGIGSEMAGEFAVYELSILGRRDEWGRVAPLNDAAIRRLVGCNIAGTKFPVPENGTGSASTSADPHGGPQTRSQGDSTPTRPSPQSQCNTTIGIIATTAPMTKAQAKRLAMAAHDGLARAVRPAHMPMDGDTFFALSLPASGECETDGTQDDGKNRPKLDPASITPMQMTMLSAVAAQAVERAIVHSVLAAEPMFDVLSWSEIAEHVGGVDAGAEVQR
;
A
#
# COMPACT_ATOMS: atom_id res chain seq x y z
N ASP A 1 20.65 0.44 39.46
CA ASP A 1 19.80 -0.21 38.46
C ASP A 1 19.36 0.78 37.39
N GLN A 2 20.23 0.96 36.39
CA GLN A 2 19.94 1.75 35.20
C GLN A 2 19.10 0.89 34.25
N ARG A 3 17.85 1.27 33.99
CA ARG A 3 17.11 0.77 32.83
C ARG A 3 17.69 1.43 31.60
N SER A 4 18.31 0.64 30.74
CA SER A 4 18.62 1.00 29.36
C SER A 4 17.32 1.28 28.62
N GLU A 5 17.09 2.53 28.25
CA GLU A 5 16.05 2.87 27.27
C GLU A 5 16.50 2.35 25.90
N ASP A 6 15.64 1.57 25.25
CA ASP A 6 15.84 0.96 23.95
C ASP A 6 15.62 2.02 22.84
N PRO A 7 16.65 2.45 22.11
CA PRO A 7 16.54 3.46 21.07
C PRO A 7 16.08 2.80 19.76
N GLY A 8 14.81 2.42 19.67
CA GLY A 8 14.30 1.74 18.48
C GLY A 8 12.79 1.55 18.38
N SER A 9 12.03 1.81 19.44
CA SER A 9 10.57 1.77 19.40
C SER A 9 10.04 3.00 18.66
N ASN A 10 10.06 2.95 17.33
CA ASN A 10 9.22 3.83 16.52
C ASN A 10 7.79 3.30 16.69
N ALA A 11 7.15 3.70 17.80
CA ALA A 11 5.73 3.55 18.04
C ALA A 11 4.98 4.42 17.02
N GLY A 12 5.07 4.02 15.75
CA GLY A 12 4.54 4.72 14.60
C GLY A 12 3.03 4.64 14.64
N THR A 13 2.40 5.80 14.44
CA THR A 13 0.96 6.01 14.26
C THR A 13 0.20 4.78 13.79
N ARG A 14 -0.79 4.33 14.58
CA ARG A 14 -1.66 3.19 14.24
C ARG A 14 -2.46 3.38 12.94
N SER A 15 -2.66 4.63 12.51
CA SER A 15 -3.42 4.97 11.29
C SER A 15 -2.50 5.16 10.09
N SER A 16 -2.84 4.52 8.96
CA SER A 16 -2.19 4.74 7.65
C SER A 16 -2.74 5.96 6.89
N CYS A 17 -3.77 6.62 7.42
CA CYS A 17 -4.47 7.74 6.75
C CYS A 17 -3.78 9.09 7.02
N ILE A 18 -2.48 9.16 6.75
CA ILE A 18 -1.61 10.32 6.99
C ILE A 18 -0.90 10.77 5.71
N GLY A 19 -0.53 12.05 5.64
CA GLY A 19 0.19 12.62 4.49
C GLY A 19 -0.46 12.26 3.15
N ALA A 20 0.33 11.76 2.20
CA ALA A 20 -0.15 11.29 0.90
C ALA A 20 -1.12 10.08 1.01
N GLY A 21 -1.08 9.31 2.09
CA GLY A 21 -2.00 8.21 2.36
C GLY A 21 -3.41 8.63 2.80
N ARG A 22 -3.61 9.90 3.18
CA ARG A 22 -4.91 10.42 3.67
C ARG A 22 -6.04 10.16 2.66
N GLY A 23 -5.82 10.53 1.40
CA GLY A 23 -6.79 10.37 0.31
C GLY A 23 -6.65 9.07 -0.49
N ALA A 24 -5.73 8.19 -0.11
CA ALA A 24 -5.42 6.98 -0.88
C ALA A 24 -6.57 5.96 -0.83
N THR A 25 -6.88 5.37 -1.99
CA THR A 25 -7.86 4.29 -2.17
C THR A 25 -7.19 3.08 -2.82
N ALA A 26 -7.36 1.89 -2.26
CA ALA A 26 -6.85 0.64 -2.81
C ALA A 26 -8.01 -0.17 -3.40
N GLY A 27 -8.18 -0.08 -4.72
CA GLY A 27 -9.42 -0.52 -5.35
C GLY A 27 -10.60 0.34 -4.88
N ALA A 28 -11.64 -0.28 -4.31
CA ALA A 28 -12.75 0.42 -3.64
C ALA A 28 -12.58 0.54 -2.13
N LEU A 29 -11.49 0.00 -1.57
CA LEU A 29 -11.24 0.09 -0.14
C LEU A 29 -10.35 1.29 0.15
N LYS A 30 -10.33 1.70 1.41
CA LYS A 30 -9.38 2.67 1.88
C LYS A 30 -7.97 2.11 1.75
N GLY A 31 -7.10 2.86 1.06
CA GLY A 31 -5.66 2.62 1.03
C GLY A 31 -4.95 3.41 2.12
N GLY A 32 -3.65 3.62 2.00
CA GLY A 32 -2.93 4.41 2.99
C GLY A 32 -1.42 4.38 2.85
N PHE A 33 -0.74 4.94 3.84
CA PHE A 33 0.70 4.83 4.00
C PHE A 33 1.07 3.60 4.84
N GLY A 34 2.03 2.81 4.39
CA GLY A 34 2.60 1.73 5.17
C GLY A 34 4.11 1.65 5.02
N GLN A 35 4.76 1.02 5.98
CA GLN A 35 6.20 0.82 5.98
C GLN A 35 6.54 -0.56 6.53
N ALA A 36 7.65 -1.11 6.07
CA ALA A 36 8.22 -2.34 6.59
C ALA A 36 9.73 -2.35 6.38
N SER A 37 10.46 -3.07 7.21
CA SER A 37 11.90 -3.25 7.06
C SER A 37 12.36 -4.64 7.44
N ALA A 38 13.56 -5.00 6.99
CA ALA A 38 14.26 -6.19 7.40
C ALA A 38 15.76 -5.90 7.52
N VAL A 39 16.38 -6.56 8.48
CA VAL A 39 17.84 -6.55 8.68
C VAL A 39 18.38 -7.89 8.19
N PHE A 40 19.46 -7.86 7.44
CA PHE A 40 20.14 -9.08 7.03
C PHE A 40 20.78 -9.75 8.25
N PRO A 41 20.51 -11.05 8.47
CA PRO A 41 20.99 -11.75 9.65
C PRO A 41 22.51 -11.95 9.61
N GLU A 42 23.08 -12.13 10.80
CA GLU A 42 24.47 -12.50 10.98
C GLU A 42 24.84 -13.74 10.16
N GLY A 43 26.09 -13.78 9.68
CA GLY A 43 26.59 -14.87 8.84
C GLY A 43 26.15 -14.81 7.36
N THR A 44 25.38 -13.80 6.95
CA THR A 44 25.11 -13.52 5.53
C THR A 44 26.12 -12.52 4.95
N ALA A 45 26.26 -12.49 3.62
CA ALA A 45 27.14 -11.55 2.93
C ALA A 45 26.70 -10.07 3.03
N LEU A 46 25.55 -9.80 3.66
CA LEU A 46 25.01 -8.46 3.89
C LEU A 46 24.68 -8.22 5.37
N ALA A 47 25.20 -9.06 6.28
CA ALA A 47 24.89 -9.00 7.70
C ALA A 47 24.92 -7.57 8.26
N GLY A 48 23.89 -7.21 9.02
CA GLY A 48 23.74 -5.89 9.63
C GLY A 48 23.22 -4.80 8.69
N HIS A 49 23.20 -5.02 7.36
CA HIS A 49 22.53 -4.08 6.46
C HIS A 49 21.01 -4.18 6.57
N VAL A 50 20.35 -3.04 6.35
CA VAL A 50 18.90 -2.89 6.39
C VAL A 50 18.36 -2.67 4.99
N VAL A 51 17.17 -3.18 4.72
CA VAL A 51 16.30 -2.75 3.63
C VAL A 51 14.96 -2.36 4.22
N ALA A 52 14.50 -1.16 3.92
CA ALA A 52 13.22 -0.61 4.35
C ALA A 52 12.42 -0.14 3.15
N ALA A 53 11.10 -0.29 3.21
CA ALA A 53 10.16 0.23 2.24
C ALA A 53 9.14 1.12 2.93
N ALA A 54 8.75 2.20 2.26
CA ALA A 54 7.67 3.09 2.64
C ALA A 54 6.79 3.34 1.41
N VAL A 55 5.50 3.06 1.51
CA VAL A 55 4.60 2.95 0.35
C VAL A 55 3.28 3.66 0.63
N VAL A 56 2.82 4.45 -0.33
CA VAL A 56 1.44 4.95 -0.39
C VAL A 56 0.68 4.04 -1.35
N THR A 57 -0.21 3.23 -0.78
CA THR A 57 -1.00 2.24 -1.48
C THR A 57 -2.26 2.90 -2.03
N ASN A 58 -2.25 3.25 -3.31
CA ASN A 58 -3.41 3.74 -4.04
C ASN A 58 -3.57 3.05 -5.41
N PRO A 59 -3.59 1.71 -5.48
CA PRO A 59 -3.72 0.97 -6.74
C PRO A 59 -5.16 0.94 -7.27
N GLN A 60 -5.32 0.73 -8.58
CA GLN A 60 -6.61 0.36 -9.17
C GLN A 60 -7.05 -1.05 -8.78
N GLY A 61 -6.10 -1.99 -8.71
CA GLY A 61 -6.32 -3.40 -8.42
C GLY A 61 -6.75 -3.68 -6.99
N SER A 62 -7.19 -4.92 -6.76
CA SER A 62 -7.58 -5.38 -5.43
C SER A 62 -6.35 -5.64 -4.54
N VAL A 63 -6.46 -5.27 -3.27
CA VAL A 63 -5.51 -5.59 -2.21
C VAL A 63 -5.91 -6.82 -1.38
N PHE A 64 -7.02 -7.46 -1.71
CA PHE A 64 -7.49 -8.67 -1.01
C PHE A 64 -7.81 -9.81 -1.99
N ASP A 65 -7.68 -11.03 -1.48
CA ASP A 65 -8.08 -12.25 -2.18
C ASP A 65 -9.60 -12.42 -2.12
N PRO A 66 -10.32 -12.42 -3.25
CA PRO A 66 -11.76 -12.59 -3.26
C PRO A 66 -12.23 -13.97 -2.78
N THR A 67 -11.33 -14.95 -2.68
CA THR A 67 -11.65 -16.31 -2.20
C THR A 67 -11.60 -16.39 -0.68
N THR A 68 -10.64 -15.70 -0.05
CA THR A 68 -10.41 -15.79 1.40
C THR A 68 -10.81 -14.51 2.16
N GLY A 69 -10.98 -13.40 1.45
CA GLY A 69 -11.20 -12.07 2.03
C GLY A 69 -9.96 -11.44 2.68
N LEU A 70 -8.83 -12.15 2.74
CA LEU A 70 -7.60 -11.67 3.37
C LEU A 70 -6.78 -10.78 2.43
N PRO A 71 -5.96 -9.85 2.95
CA PRO A 71 -5.06 -9.07 2.12
C PRO A 71 -4.11 -9.98 1.34
N TRP A 72 -3.86 -9.65 0.07
CA TRP A 72 -2.77 -10.27 -0.66
C TRP A 72 -1.46 -9.97 0.07
N GLY A 73 -0.62 -10.99 0.25
CA GLY A 73 0.62 -10.85 1.00
C GLY A 73 0.48 -10.95 2.52
N ILE A 74 -0.70 -11.28 3.08
CA ILE A 74 -0.86 -11.50 4.53
C ILE A 74 0.13 -12.54 5.08
N GLY A 75 0.51 -13.54 4.27
CA GLY A 75 1.50 -14.56 4.63
C GLY A 75 2.97 -14.10 4.58
N SER A 76 3.24 -12.86 4.17
CA SER A 76 4.59 -12.27 4.18
C SER A 76 5.02 -11.76 5.57
N GLU A 77 4.14 -11.89 6.57
CA GLU A 77 4.37 -11.50 7.96
C GLU A 77 5.72 -11.98 8.49
N MET A 78 6.48 -11.07 9.09
CA MET A 78 7.70 -11.38 9.81
C MET A 78 7.51 -11.19 11.31
N ALA A 79 7.84 -12.22 12.10
CA ALA A 79 7.85 -12.17 13.56
C ALA A 79 6.54 -11.64 14.21
N GLY A 80 5.39 -11.90 13.58
CA GLY A 80 4.08 -11.47 14.11
C GLY A 80 3.84 -9.96 14.02
N GLU A 81 4.56 -9.24 13.17
CA GLU A 81 4.51 -7.77 13.10
C GLU A 81 3.12 -7.18 12.86
N PHE A 82 2.21 -7.92 12.22
CA PHE A 82 0.85 -7.44 11.95
C PHE A 82 -0.05 -7.47 13.20
N ALA A 83 0.37 -8.16 14.27
CA ALA A 83 -0.37 -8.21 15.54
C ALA A 83 -0.53 -6.83 16.21
N VAL A 84 0.31 -5.84 15.85
CA VAL A 84 0.22 -4.45 16.35
C VAL A 84 -1.13 -3.78 16.08
N TYR A 85 -1.88 -4.26 15.07
CA TYR A 85 -3.19 -3.73 14.72
C TYR A 85 -4.34 -4.28 15.57
N GLU A 86 -4.07 -5.27 16.43
CA GLU A 86 -5.03 -5.83 17.39
C GLU A 86 -6.35 -6.32 16.75
N LEU A 87 -6.31 -6.69 15.46
CA LEU A 87 -7.47 -7.21 14.73
C LEU A 87 -7.72 -8.66 15.14
N SER A 88 -8.93 -8.95 15.61
CA SER A 88 -9.33 -10.28 16.12
C SER A 88 -9.12 -11.37 15.07
N ILE A 89 -9.35 -11.03 13.80
CA ILE A 89 -9.19 -11.94 12.67
C ILE A 89 -7.74 -12.45 12.56
N LEU A 90 -6.72 -11.68 12.96
CA LEU A 90 -5.30 -12.06 12.82
C LEU A 90 -4.89 -13.13 13.82
N GLY A 91 -5.68 -13.27 14.90
CA GLY A 91 -5.55 -14.34 15.89
C GLY A 91 -6.15 -15.67 15.44
N ARG A 92 -7.03 -15.66 14.42
CA ARG A 92 -7.64 -16.89 13.89
C ARG A 92 -6.64 -17.56 12.96
N ARG A 93 -5.92 -18.58 13.46
CA ARG A 93 -4.92 -19.29 12.68
C ARG A 93 -5.29 -20.76 12.44
N ASP A 94 -4.96 -21.27 11.27
CA ASP A 94 -5.09 -22.69 10.93
C ASP A 94 -4.00 -23.53 11.63
N GLU A 95 -4.05 -24.85 11.45
CA GLU A 95 -3.06 -25.79 11.99
C GLU A 95 -1.62 -25.54 11.50
N TRP A 96 -1.46 -24.76 10.43
CA TRP A 96 -0.17 -24.37 9.84
C TRP A 96 0.28 -22.97 10.27
N GLY A 97 -0.46 -22.31 11.18
CA GLY A 97 -0.15 -20.97 11.66
C GLY A 97 -0.46 -19.84 10.67
N ARG A 98 -1.26 -20.10 9.63
CA ARG A 98 -1.71 -19.08 8.66
C ARG A 98 -3.01 -18.44 9.13
N VAL A 99 -3.22 -17.17 8.81
CA VAL A 99 -4.50 -16.49 9.09
C VAL A 99 -5.63 -17.19 8.35
N ALA A 100 -6.69 -17.55 9.05
CA ALA A 100 -7.86 -18.22 8.51
C ALA A 100 -8.68 -17.26 7.63
N PRO A 101 -9.33 -17.75 6.57
CA PRO A 101 -10.24 -16.96 5.75
C PRO A 101 -11.32 -16.22 6.56
N LEU A 102 -11.80 -15.09 6.03
CA LEU A 102 -12.96 -14.40 6.56
C LEU A 102 -14.24 -15.22 6.31
N ASN A 103 -15.31 -14.90 7.03
CA ASN A 103 -16.61 -15.52 6.77
C ASN A 103 -17.20 -15.06 5.43
N ASP A 104 -18.16 -15.83 4.90
CA ASP A 104 -18.79 -15.56 3.61
C ASP A 104 -19.47 -14.18 3.52
N ALA A 105 -19.99 -13.67 4.63
CA ALA A 105 -20.64 -12.36 4.66
C ALA A 105 -19.64 -11.23 4.44
N ALA A 106 -18.47 -11.30 5.10
CA ALA A 106 -17.39 -10.36 4.91
C ALA A 106 -16.80 -10.46 3.50
N ILE A 107 -16.58 -11.68 2.99
CA ILE A 107 -16.11 -11.90 1.61
C ILE A 107 -17.09 -11.28 0.61
N ARG A 108 -18.40 -11.58 0.73
CA ARG A 108 -19.42 -10.99 -0.14
C ARG A 108 -19.47 -9.47 -0.01
N ARG A 109 -19.22 -8.90 1.18
CA ARG A 109 -19.17 -7.45 1.36
C ARG A 109 -17.95 -6.83 0.67
N LEU A 110 -16.77 -7.42 0.83
CA LEU A 110 -15.54 -6.99 0.16
C LEU A 110 -15.68 -7.06 -1.37
N VAL A 111 -16.20 -8.17 -1.88
CA VAL A 111 -16.51 -8.34 -3.32
C VAL A 111 -17.69 -7.45 -3.74
N GLY A 112 -18.62 -7.12 -2.85
CA GLY A 112 -19.72 -6.20 -3.16
C GLY A 112 -19.26 -4.75 -3.30
N CYS A 113 -18.09 -4.39 -2.78
CA CYS A 113 -17.52 -3.05 -2.95
C CYS A 113 -17.00 -2.81 -4.37
N ASN A 114 -16.78 -3.85 -5.20
CA ASN A 114 -16.31 -3.81 -6.60
C ASN A 114 -16.31 -5.21 -7.25
N ILE A 115 -16.43 -5.33 -8.58
CA ILE A 115 -16.13 -6.60 -9.28
C ILE A 115 -14.67 -7.02 -8.97
N ALA A 116 -14.50 -8.06 -8.16
CA ALA A 116 -13.21 -8.55 -7.69
C ALA A 116 -12.30 -7.48 -7.05
N GLY A 117 -12.86 -6.50 -6.34
CA GLY A 117 -12.08 -5.48 -5.62
C GLY A 117 -11.46 -4.37 -6.49
N THR A 118 -11.60 -4.43 -7.82
CA THR A 118 -10.99 -3.48 -8.77
C THR A 118 -11.88 -2.26 -9.02
N LYS A 119 -11.30 -1.06 -9.00
CA LYS A 119 -12.02 0.21 -9.22
C LYS A 119 -12.41 0.36 -10.70
N PHE A 120 -13.67 0.06 -11.03
CA PHE A 120 -14.20 0.30 -12.38
C PHE A 120 -14.84 1.68 -12.49
N PRO A 121 -14.65 2.39 -13.62
CA PRO A 121 -15.46 3.57 -13.92
C PRO A 121 -16.94 3.18 -13.94
N VAL A 122 -17.78 3.97 -13.30
CA VAL A 122 -19.22 3.86 -13.51
C VAL A 122 -19.48 4.29 -14.96
N PRO A 123 -20.13 3.46 -15.81
CA PRO A 123 -20.42 3.86 -17.18
C PRO A 123 -21.33 5.10 -17.20
N GLU A 124 -21.03 6.07 -18.07
CA GLU A 124 -21.70 7.39 -18.11
C GLU A 124 -23.20 7.37 -18.52
N ASN A 125 -23.85 6.22 -18.66
CA ASN A 125 -25.20 6.17 -19.24
C ASN A 125 -26.33 6.08 -18.20
N GLY A 126 -26.90 7.25 -17.89
CA GLY A 126 -28.34 7.48 -18.04
C GLY A 126 -29.28 7.19 -16.86
N THR A 127 -29.24 8.03 -15.83
CA THR A 127 -30.45 8.37 -15.04
C THR A 127 -30.70 9.88 -15.06
N GLY A 128 -30.74 10.45 -16.26
CA GLY A 128 -31.43 11.73 -16.45
C GLY A 128 -32.92 11.43 -16.44
N SER A 129 -33.68 12.03 -15.51
CA SER A 129 -35.13 11.95 -15.52
C SER A 129 -35.63 12.37 -16.91
N ALA A 130 -36.44 11.53 -17.54
CA ALA A 130 -37.09 11.86 -18.80
C ALA A 130 -38.02 13.07 -18.58
N SER A 131 -37.57 14.27 -18.96
CA SER A 131 -38.47 15.37 -19.30
C SER A 131 -38.72 15.31 -20.80
N THR A 132 -39.93 14.89 -21.15
CA THR A 132 -40.46 14.95 -22.51
C THR A 132 -40.56 16.41 -22.96
N SER A 133 -39.90 16.77 -24.05
CA SER A 133 -40.37 17.84 -24.92
C SER A 133 -39.80 17.65 -26.32
N ALA A 134 -40.68 17.30 -27.25
CA ALA A 134 -40.43 17.42 -28.68
C ALA A 134 -40.38 18.91 -29.06
N ASP A 135 -39.41 19.32 -29.87
CA ASP A 135 -39.68 20.06 -31.11
C ASP A 135 -38.42 20.26 -31.98
N PRO A 136 -38.54 20.25 -33.32
CA PRO A 136 -37.46 20.47 -34.27
C PRO A 136 -37.41 21.94 -34.78
N HIS A 137 -36.22 22.37 -35.22
CA HIS A 137 -35.84 23.65 -35.87
C HIS A 137 -35.08 24.67 -35.03
N GLY A 138 -34.01 25.22 -35.65
CA GLY A 138 -32.95 25.99 -35.01
C GLY A 138 -33.17 27.51 -34.88
N GLY A 139 -32.30 28.12 -34.06
CA GLY A 139 -32.15 29.57 -33.88
C GLY A 139 -31.09 29.88 -32.79
N PRO A 140 -30.41 31.04 -32.83
CA PRO A 140 -29.08 31.22 -32.23
C PRO A 140 -29.07 31.64 -30.74
N GLN A 141 -27.91 31.36 -30.13
CA GLN A 141 -27.55 31.46 -28.72
C GLN A 141 -27.84 32.82 -28.05
N THR A 142 -28.37 32.78 -26.83
CA THR A 142 -28.32 33.90 -25.87
C THR A 142 -27.56 33.44 -24.62
N ARG A 143 -26.54 34.21 -24.22
CA ARG A 143 -25.77 34.04 -22.98
C ARG A 143 -26.61 34.54 -21.81
N SER A 144 -26.84 33.69 -20.80
CA SER A 144 -27.14 34.13 -19.44
C SER A 144 -26.06 33.59 -18.48
N GLN A 145 -25.42 34.52 -17.78
CA GLN A 145 -24.56 34.23 -16.64
C GLN A 145 -25.41 34.01 -15.39
N GLY A 146 -25.03 33.05 -14.56
CA GLY A 146 -25.26 33.10 -13.11
C GLY A 146 -26.17 32.03 -12.52
N ASP A 147 -25.65 30.81 -12.34
CA ASP A 147 -25.91 30.03 -11.13
C ASP A 147 -24.68 29.16 -10.85
N SER A 148 -23.83 29.59 -9.91
CA SER A 148 -22.66 28.84 -9.47
C SER A 148 -23.05 27.94 -8.29
N THR A 149 -23.91 26.96 -8.55
CA THR A 149 -23.92 25.75 -7.73
C THR A 149 -22.56 25.07 -7.92
N PRO A 150 -21.85 24.67 -6.84
CA PRO A 150 -20.62 23.91 -6.99
C PRO A 150 -21.01 22.58 -7.62
N THR A 151 -20.83 22.47 -8.93
CA THR A 151 -21.00 21.23 -9.66
C THR A 151 -20.06 20.22 -9.01
N ARG A 152 -20.65 19.16 -8.43
CA ARG A 152 -19.93 17.98 -7.98
C ARG A 152 -18.93 17.64 -9.09
N PRO A 153 -17.63 17.51 -8.79
CA PRO A 153 -16.64 17.23 -9.82
C PRO A 153 -17.14 16.01 -10.62
N SER A 154 -17.16 16.16 -11.95
CA SER A 154 -17.39 15.05 -12.86
C SER A 154 -16.53 13.86 -12.42
N PRO A 155 -16.90 12.60 -12.72
CA PRO A 155 -16.05 11.45 -12.45
C PRO A 155 -14.79 11.57 -13.33
N GLN A 156 -13.85 12.39 -12.90
CA GLN A 156 -12.54 12.56 -13.51
C GLN A 156 -11.93 11.18 -13.59
N SER A 157 -11.53 10.76 -14.79
CA SER A 157 -10.79 9.53 -15.04
C SER A 157 -9.82 9.28 -13.90
N GLN A 158 -10.17 8.35 -13.01
CA GLN A 158 -9.47 8.21 -11.74
C GLN A 158 -8.13 7.52 -12.04
N CYS A 159 -7.08 8.32 -12.21
CA CYS A 159 -5.72 7.80 -12.21
C CYS A 159 -5.41 7.29 -10.80
N ASN A 160 -4.99 6.03 -10.71
CA ASN A 160 -4.53 5.42 -9.47
C ASN A 160 -3.00 5.45 -9.48
N THR A 161 -2.34 5.42 -8.33
CA THR A 161 -0.87 5.54 -8.27
C THR A 161 -0.38 4.94 -6.97
N THR A 162 0.32 3.80 -7.05
CA THR A 162 1.12 3.35 -5.91
C THR A 162 2.51 3.96 -6.00
N ILE A 163 2.90 4.74 -5.00
CA ILE A 163 4.22 5.37 -4.94
C ILE A 163 4.97 4.89 -3.70
N GLY A 164 6.25 4.55 -3.86
CA GLY A 164 7.05 4.08 -2.73
C GLY A 164 8.53 4.40 -2.83
N ILE A 165 9.18 4.25 -1.69
CA ILE A 165 10.63 4.42 -1.52
C ILE A 165 11.18 3.14 -0.90
N ILE A 166 12.35 2.72 -1.40
CA ILE A 166 13.15 1.64 -0.86
C ILE A 166 14.45 2.27 -0.39
N ALA A 167 14.74 2.15 0.90
CA ALA A 167 16.00 2.61 1.48
C ALA A 167 16.83 1.41 1.91
N THR A 168 18.13 1.44 1.65
CA THR A 168 19.06 0.44 2.17
C THR A 168 20.34 1.07 2.68
N THR A 169 20.93 0.48 3.72
CA THR A 169 22.27 0.84 4.19
C THR A 169 23.38 0.15 3.38
N ALA A 170 23.02 -0.78 2.48
CA ALA A 170 23.99 -1.39 1.59
C ALA A 170 24.47 -0.34 0.57
N PRO A 171 25.78 -0.22 0.35
CA PRO A 171 26.33 0.74 -0.60
C PRO A 171 25.86 0.39 -2.02
N MET A 172 25.15 1.29 -2.70
CA MET A 172 24.68 1.05 -4.08
C MET A 172 25.12 2.13 -5.07
N THR A 173 25.54 1.70 -6.26
CA THR A 173 25.63 2.59 -7.43
C THR A 173 24.22 2.98 -7.92
N LYS A 174 24.13 4.02 -8.76
CA LYS A 174 22.84 4.44 -9.37
C LYS A 174 22.19 3.31 -10.19
N ALA A 175 22.98 2.50 -10.88
CA ALA A 175 22.46 1.38 -11.68
C ALA A 175 21.90 0.25 -10.79
N GLN A 176 22.59 -0.07 -9.69
CA GLN A 176 22.11 -1.06 -8.72
C GLN A 176 20.86 -0.56 -7.97
N ALA A 177 20.84 0.73 -7.58
CA ALA A 177 19.65 1.34 -6.99
C ALA A 177 18.46 1.30 -7.96
N LYS A 178 18.67 1.61 -9.25
CA LYS A 178 17.62 1.43 -10.28
C LYS A 178 17.13 -0.01 -10.34
N ARG A 179 18.04 -1.00 -10.26
CA ARG A 179 17.66 -2.42 -10.24
C ARG A 179 16.85 -2.78 -8.98
N LEU A 180 17.22 -2.23 -7.83
CA LEU A 180 16.47 -2.39 -6.57
C LEU A 180 15.05 -1.83 -6.68
N ALA A 181 14.91 -0.62 -7.25
CA ALA A 181 13.61 0.00 -7.51
C ALA A 181 12.75 -0.85 -8.47
N MET A 182 13.34 -1.50 -9.47
CA MET A 182 12.61 -2.43 -10.33
C MET A 182 12.09 -3.65 -9.56
N ALA A 183 12.92 -4.24 -8.69
CA ALA A 183 12.52 -5.40 -7.89
C ALA A 183 11.37 -5.10 -6.92
N ALA A 184 11.24 -3.84 -6.47
CA ALA A 184 10.11 -3.39 -5.65
C ALA A 184 8.75 -3.61 -6.32
N HIS A 185 8.67 -3.50 -7.65
CA HIS A 185 7.43 -3.77 -8.39
C HIS A 185 6.97 -5.23 -8.24
N ASP A 186 7.88 -6.18 -8.00
CA ASP A 186 7.50 -7.58 -7.72
C ASP A 186 6.74 -7.69 -6.39
N GLY A 187 7.09 -6.88 -5.39
CA GLY A 187 6.36 -6.78 -4.12
C GLY A 187 4.96 -6.19 -4.30
N LEU A 188 4.85 -5.15 -5.13
CA LEU A 188 3.56 -4.59 -5.52
C LEU A 188 2.67 -5.64 -6.20
N ALA A 189 3.20 -6.39 -7.17
CA ALA A 189 2.45 -7.44 -7.87
C ALA A 189 2.03 -8.62 -6.97
N ARG A 190 2.71 -8.84 -5.84
CA ARG A 190 2.31 -9.83 -4.84
C ARG A 190 1.16 -9.35 -3.95
N ALA A 191 1.12 -8.06 -3.62
CA ALA A 191 0.14 -7.45 -2.73
C ALA A 191 -1.07 -6.80 -3.45
N VAL A 192 -1.03 -6.67 -4.77
CA VAL A 192 -2.09 -6.04 -5.59
C VAL A 192 -2.38 -6.88 -6.82
N ARG A 193 -3.67 -7.14 -7.08
CA ARG A 193 -4.11 -7.93 -8.24
C ARG A 193 -5.36 -7.35 -8.92
N PRO A 194 -5.32 -7.04 -10.23
CA PRO A 194 -4.11 -6.90 -11.06
C PRO A 194 -3.27 -5.68 -10.62
N ALA A 195 -1.94 -5.79 -10.73
CA ALA A 195 -1.02 -4.65 -10.58
C ALA A 195 -0.68 -4.03 -11.95
N HIS A 196 -0.14 -2.81 -11.96
CA HIS A 196 0.31 -2.11 -13.17
C HIS A 196 -0.78 -1.93 -14.23
N MET A 197 -2.00 -1.60 -13.80
CA MET A 197 -3.08 -1.33 -14.74
C MET A 197 -2.74 -0.13 -15.63
N PRO A 198 -3.34 0.02 -16.83
CA PRO A 198 -2.98 1.10 -17.76
C PRO A 198 -3.11 2.52 -17.20
N MET A 199 -3.94 2.70 -16.17
CA MET A 199 -4.15 3.99 -15.48
C MET A 199 -3.47 4.06 -14.11
N ASP A 200 -2.64 3.06 -13.76
CA ASP A 200 -1.79 3.07 -12.56
C ASP A 200 -0.47 3.79 -12.85
N GLY A 201 -0.15 4.80 -12.03
CA GLY A 201 1.11 5.54 -12.05
C GLY A 201 2.21 4.92 -11.18
N ASP A 202 2.29 3.59 -11.10
CA ASP A 202 3.14 2.89 -10.14
C ASP A 202 4.61 3.30 -10.24
N THR A 203 5.17 3.83 -9.15
CA THR A 203 6.53 4.40 -9.14
C THR A 203 7.26 4.09 -7.84
N PHE A 204 8.44 3.46 -7.96
CA PHE A 204 9.34 3.23 -6.84
C PHE A 204 10.69 3.95 -7.00
N PHE A 205 11.14 4.59 -5.92
CA PHE A 205 12.47 5.19 -5.82
C PHE A 205 13.36 4.37 -4.90
N ALA A 206 14.65 4.24 -5.22
CA ALA A 206 15.61 3.55 -4.36
C ALA A 206 16.68 4.52 -3.85
N LEU A 207 17.00 4.41 -2.57
CA LEU A 207 17.99 5.18 -1.83
C LEU A 207 19.01 4.23 -1.21
N SER A 208 20.28 4.59 -1.34
CA SER A 208 21.37 3.98 -0.56
C SER A 208 21.83 5.03 0.45
N LEU A 209 21.77 4.67 1.71
CA LEU A 209 22.07 5.49 2.87
C LEU A 209 23.34 4.96 3.53
N PRO A 210 24.12 5.81 4.21
CA PRO A 210 25.18 5.33 5.10
C PRO A 210 24.59 4.45 6.22
N ALA A 211 25.36 3.47 6.68
CA ALA A 211 24.96 2.68 7.84
C ALA A 211 24.92 3.58 9.09
N SER A 212 23.96 3.35 9.99
CA SER A 212 23.84 4.11 11.24
C SER A 212 25.15 4.04 12.04
N GLY A 213 25.84 5.17 12.17
CA GLY A 213 27.18 5.27 12.78
C GLY A 213 28.19 6.03 11.91
N GLU A 214 27.94 6.12 10.60
CA GLU A 214 28.69 6.96 9.67
C GLU A 214 28.00 8.34 9.55
N CYS A 215 27.83 9.05 10.67
CA CYS A 215 27.44 10.45 10.60
C CYS A 215 28.62 11.24 10.05
N GLU A 216 28.46 11.82 8.86
CA GLU A 216 29.40 12.79 8.30
C GLU A 216 29.54 13.97 9.28
N THR A 217 30.63 13.98 10.03
CA THR A 217 31.11 15.16 10.75
C THR A 217 31.75 16.09 9.72
N ASP A 218 30.96 16.98 9.13
CA ASP A 218 31.23 18.43 9.03
C ASP A 218 30.28 19.09 8.03
N GLY A 219 29.74 20.25 8.41
CA GLY A 219 28.78 21.06 7.65
C GLY A 219 29.34 21.73 6.39
N THR A 220 30.18 21.05 5.62
CA THR A 220 30.59 21.47 4.28
C THR A 220 29.51 21.13 3.26
N GLN A 221 29.10 22.10 2.45
CA GLN A 221 28.22 21.87 1.29
C GLN A 221 28.71 20.69 0.45
N ASP A 222 27.86 19.67 0.26
CA ASP A 222 28.11 18.53 -0.64
C ASP A 222 28.21 19.05 -2.08
N ASP A 223 29.45 19.26 -2.55
CA ASP A 223 29.75 19.64 -3.93
C ASP A 223 29.74 18.45 -4.90
N GLY A 224 29.37 17.26 -4.42
CA GLY A 224 29.30 16.01 -5.19
C GLY A 224 30.64 15.49 -5.67
N LYS A 225 31.77 16.16 -5.38
CA LYS A 225 33.10 15.79 -5.90
C LYS A 225 33.89 14.91 -4.96
N ASN A 226 33.59 14.97 -3.66
CA ASN A 226 34.37 14.28 -2.62
C ASN A 226 33.65 13.07 -1.99
N ARG A 227 32.52 12.63 -2.55
CA ARG A 227 31.85 11.43 -2.09
C ARG A 227 32.80 10.23 -2.29
N PRO A 228 33.03 9.37 -1.27
CA PRO A 228 33.81 8.16 -1.45
C PRO A 228 33.29 7.43 -2.70
N LYS A 229 34.17 7.20 -3.69
CA LYS A 229 33.77 6.48 -4.89
C LYS A 229 33.36 5.09 -4.46
N LEU A 230 32.06 4.85 -4.46
CA LEU A 230 31.51 3.55 -4.20
C LEU A 230 32.05 2.60 -5.25
N ASP A 231 32.86 1.61 -4.86
CA ASP A 231 33.34 0.61 -5.80
C ASP A 231 32.12 -0.15 -6.35
N PRO A 232 31.83 -0.09 -7.67
CA PRO A 232 30.72 -0.85 -8.25
C PRO A 232 30.81 -2.36 -8.01
N ALA A 233 32.02 -2.88 -7.73
CA ALA A 233 32.26 -4.27 -7.36
C ALA A 233 31.90 -4.61 -5.90
N SER A 234 31.58 -3.61 -5.05
CA SER A 234 31.24 -3.83 -3.63
C SER A 234 29.97 -4.68 -3.43
N ILE A 235 29.01 -4.58 -4.36
CA ILE A 235 27.81 -5.42 -4.37
C ILE A 235 27.89 -6.40 -5.54
N THR A 236 28.14 -7.65 -5.20
CA THR A 236 28.13 -8.77 -6.14
C THR A 236 26.71 -9.02 -6.69
N PRO A 237 26.56 -9.69 -7.85
CA PRO A 237 25.26 -10.10 -8.36
C PRO A 237 24.44 -10.92 -7.35
N MET A 238 25.10 -11.77 -6.55
CA MET A 238 24.42 -12.56 -5.52
C MET A 238 23.89 -11.69 -4.38
N GLN A 239 24.66 -10.70 -3.92
CA GLN A 239 24.17 -9.70 -2.96
C GLN A 239 23.04 -8.84 -3.54
N MET A 240 23.11 -8.48 -4.83
CA MET A 240 22.01 -7.79 -5.51
C MET A 240 20.73 -8.63 -5.54
N THR A 241 20.83 -9.95 -5.75
CA THR A 241 19.70 -10.88 -5.67
C THR A 241 19.07 -10.87 -4.27
N MET A 242 19.90 -10.95 -3.22
CA MET A 242 19.44 -10.89 -1.83
C MET A 242 18.72 -9.56 -1.54
N LEU A 243 19.32 -8.42 -1.91
CA LEU A 243 18.73 -7.09 -1.75
C LEU A 243 17.39 -6.97 -2.50
N SER A 244 17.33 -7.46 -3.73
CA SER A 244 16.12 -7.43 -4.57
C SER A 244 14.99 -8.24 -3.94
N ALA A 245 15.29 -9.44 -3.43
CA ALA A 245 14.30 -10.29 -2.77
C ALA A 245 13.74 -9.63 -1.51
N VAL A 246 14.61 -9.09 -0.65
CA VAL A 246 14.19 -8.40 0.57
C VAL A 246 13.45 -7.10 0.26
N ALA A 247 13.83 -6.35 -0.77
CA ALA A 247 13.09 -5.17 -1.20
C ALA A 247 11.66 -5.50 -1.65
N ALA A 248 11.49 -6.56 -2.45
CA ALA A 248 10.16 -7.02 -2.86
C ALA A 248 9.31 -7.44 -1.63
N GLN A 249 9.91 -8.17 -0.68
CA GLN A 249 9.23 -8.56 0.57
C GLN A 249 8.86 -7.34 1.44
N ALA A 250 9.75 -6.36 1.57
CA ALA A 250 9.48 -5.14 2.33
C ALA A 250 8.34 -4.33 1.71
N VAL A 251 8.27 -4.24 0.37
CA VAL A 251 7.16 -3.55 -0.31
C VAL A 251 5.84 -4.29 -0.13
N GLU A 252 5.84 -5.62 -0.29
CA GLU A 252 4.65 -6.46 -0.05
C GLU A 252 4.11 -6.24 1.36
N ARG A 253 4.98 -6.34 2.38
CA ARG A 253 4.63 -6.11 3.79
C ARG A 253 4.17 -4.67 4.06
N ALA A 254 4.84 -3.67 3.49
CA ALA A 254 4.44 -2.26 3.65
C ALA A 254 3.03 -1.99 3.10
N ILE A 255 2.66 -2.61 1.98
CA ILE A 255 1.31 -2.53 1.43
C ILE A 255 0.31 -3.20 2.39
N VAL A 256 0.63 -4.38 2.94
CA VAL A 256 -0.24 -5.04 3.94
C VAL A 256 -0.42 -4.15 5.18
N HIS A 257 0.66 -3.59 5.75
CA HIS A 257 0.59 -2.62 6.84
C HIS A 257 -0.34 -1.46 6.51
N SER A 258 -0.26 -0.91 5.29
CA SER A 258 -1.11 0.21 4.88
C SER A 258 -2.61 -0.13 4.89
N VAL A 259 -2.97 -1.37 4.50
CA VAL A 259 -4.35 -1.86 4.39
C VAL A 259 -4.91 -2.22 5.76
N LEU A 260 -4.12 -2.90 6.60
CA LEU A 260 -4.51 -3.26 7.96
C LEU A 260 -4.70 -2.03 8.85
N ALA A 261 -3.85 -1.02 8.68
CA ALA A 261 -3.88 0.25 9.42
C ALA A 261 -4.88 1.29 8.87
N ALA A 262 -5.55 0.99 7.76
CA ALA A 262 -6.48 1.94 7.13
C ALA A 262 -7.74 2.12 7.98
N GLU A 263 -8.22 3.36 8.05
CA GLU A 263 -9.46 3.75 8.73
C GLU A 263 -10.44 4.29 7.68
N PRO A 264 -11.74 4.03 7.80
CA PRO A 264 -12.72 4.55 6.85
C PRO A 264 -12.68 6.08 6.78
N MET A 265 -12.75 6.61 5.55
CA MET A 265 -12.70 8.04 5.32
C MET A 265 -13.33 8.41 3.98
N PHE A 266 -13.93 9.59 3.90
CA PHE A 266 -14.54 10.11 2.66
C PHE A 266 -15.53 9.13 2.02
N ASP A 267 -16.34 8.48 2.86
CA ASP A 267 -17.31 7.45 2.48
C ASP A 267 -16.70 6.19 1.82
N VAL A 268 -15.38 5.99 1.99
CA VAL A 268 -14.66 4.78 1.57
C VAL A 268 -14.40 3.90 2.79
N LEU A 269 -14.92 2.66 2.75
CA LEU A 269 -14.73 1.68 3.81
C LEU A 269 -13.29 1.16 3.84
N SER A 270 -12.78 0.88 5.03
CA SER A 270 -11.50 0.18 5.19
C SER A 270 -11.70 -1.34 5.13
N TRP A 271 -10.62 -2.05 4.80
CA TRP A 271 -10.65 -3.51 4.86
C TRP A 271 -10.87 -4.01 6.30
N SER A 272 -10.18 -3.43 7.28
CA SER A 272 -10.24 -3.79 8.70
C SER A 272 -11.65 -3.60 9.27
N GLU A 273 -12.35 -2.52 8.92
CA GLU A 273 -13.74 -2.30 9.32
C GLU A 273 -14.66 -3.42 8.82
N ILE A 274 -14.56 -3.81 7.54
CA ILE A 274 -15.38 -4.90 6.99
C ILE A 274 -15.00 -6.23 7.65
N ALA A 275 -13.70 -6.49 7.82
CA ALA A 275 -13.20 -7.73 8.40
C ALA A 275 -13.62 -7.91 9.86
N GLU A 276 -13.64 -6.86 10.68
CA GLU A 276 -14.05 -6.94 12.09
C GLU A 276 -15.57 -6.88 12.27
N HIS A 277 -16.26 -5.93 11.62
CA HIS A 277 -17.70 -5.71 11.86
C HIS A 277 -18.60 -6.74 11.16
N VAL A 278 -18.11 -7.35 10.07
CA VAL A 278 -18.85 -8.41 9.35
C VAL A 278 -18.20 -9.77 9.57
N GLY A 279 -16.86 -9.81 9.66
CA GLY A 279 -16.09 -11.04 9.78
C GLY A 279 -15.86 -11.53 11.21
N GLY A 280 -16.03 -10.68 12.22
CA GLY A 280 -15.88 -11.00 13.65
C GLY A 280 -17.18 -11.37 14.38
N VAL A 281 -18.33 -11.19 13.73
CA VAL A 281 -19.61 -11.69 14.27
C VAL A 281 -19.74 -13.14 13.88
N ASP A 282 -19.56 -14.03 14.84
CA ASP A 282 -19.97 -15.43 14.67
C ASP A 282 -21.43 -15.47 14.24
N ALA A 283 -21.73 -16.42 13.35
CA ALA A 283 -23.07 -16.89 13.02
C ALA A 283 -23.72 -17.58 14.24
N GLY A 284 -23.87 -16.82 15.33
CA GLY A 284 -24.47 -17.19 16.60
C GLY A 284 -25.77 -16.44 16.88
N ALA A 285 -26.45 -15.94 15.85
CA ALA A 285 -27.87 -15.63 15.95
C ALA A 285 -28.62 -16.96 15.89
N GLU A 286 -28.99 -17.43 17.08
CA GLU A 286 -29.93 -18.50 17.37
C GLU A 286 -30.84 -18.89 16.20
N VAL A 287 -30.70 -20.13 15.76
CA VAL A 287 -31.86 -20.92 15.33
C VAL A 287 -32.75 -21.08 16.56
N GLN A 288 -33.59 -20.08 16.82
CA GLN A 288 -34.76 -20.17 17.70
C GLN A 288 -35.99 -19.66 16.95
N ARG A 289 -36.60 -20.56 16.19
CA ARG A 289 -38.01 -21.02 16.27
C ARG A 289 -38.45 -21.61 14.94
#